data_AF-A0AAW9HBM5-F1
#
_entry.id   AF-A0AAW9HBM5-F1
#
_cell.length_a   1.000
_cell.length_b   1.000
_cell.length_c   1.000
_cell.angle_alpha   90.00
_cell.angle_beta   90.00
_cell.angle_gamma   90.00
#
_symmetry.space_group_name_H-M   'P 1'
#
loop_
_entity.id
_entity.type
_entity.pdbx_description
1 polymer ?
#
loop_
_entity_poly.entity_id
_entity_poly.type
_entity_poly.pdbx_seq_one_letter_code
_entity_poly.pdbx_strand_id
1 'polypeptide(L)' 'MANAVGKADNFICAGQSAIWDREGKLLIQVNATQEALLILDTETGKVMMIEKDHCSRS' A
#
# COMPACT_ATOMS: atom_id res chain seq x y z
N MET A 1 -1.69 -4.88 -6.38
CA MET A 1 -0.33 -4.47 -6.80
C MET A 1 0.44 -4.09 -5.55
N ALA A 2 1.68 -4.56 -5.44
CA ALA A 2 2.56 -4.23 -4.31
C ALA A 2 3.84 -3.60 -4.86
N ASN A 3 4.14 -2.39 -4.41
CA ASN A 3 5.27 -1.59 -4.82
C ASN A 3 6.15 -1.27 -3.61
N ALA A 4 7.44 -1.10 -3.86
CA ALA A 4 8.37 -0.54 -2.88
C ALA A 4 8.14 0.96 -2.70
N VAL A 5 8.55 1.48 -1.53
CA VAL A 5 8.63 2.92 -1.22
C VAL A 5 10.08 3.30 -0.91
N GLY A 6 10.41 4.59 -1.03
CA GLY A 6 11.74 5.09 -0.70
C GLY A 6 12.78 4.91 -1.80
N LYS A 7 14.07 5.05 -1.44
CA LYS A 7 15.18 5.02 -2.39
C LYS A 7 15.59 3.58 -2.71
N ALA A 8 15.77 3.27 -3.99
CA ALA A 8 16.39 2.05 -4.48
C ALA A 8 17.49 2.42 -5.47
N ASP A 9 18.74 2.18 -5.08
CA ASP A 9 19.94 2.64 -5.78
C ASP A 9 19.90 4.14 -6.11
N ASN A 10 19.76 4.51 -7.39
CA ASN A 10 19.73 5.89 -7.87
C ASN A 10 18.31 6.39 -8.18
N PHE A 11 17.29 5.61 -7.82
CA PHE A 11 15.88 5.92 -8.11
C PHE A 11 15.06 6.03 -6.83
N ILE A 12 13.90 6.68 -6.94
CA ILE A 12 12.86 6.71 -5.91
C ILE A 12 11.72 5.82 -6.38
N CYS A 13 11.39 4.83 -5.57
CA CYS A 13 10.28 3.93 -5.83
C CYS A 13 8.94 4.69 -5.77
N ALA A 14 8.01 4.31 -6.63
CA ALA A 14 6.75 5.04 -6.79
C ALA A 14 5.75 4.87 -5.63
N GLY A 15 5.95 3.85 -4.78
CA GLY A 15 4.98 3.47 -3.75
C GLY A 15 3.62 3.12 -4.35
N GLN A 16 2.55 3.56 -3.70
CA GLN A 16 1.20 3.45 -4.26
C GLN A 16 0.74 2.00 -4.48
N SER A 17 1.12 1.11 -3.57
CA SER A 17 0.50 -0.21 -3.46
C SER A 17 -1.02 -0.06 -3.35
N ALA A 18 -1.76 -0.93 -4.04
CA ALA A 18 -3.21 -0.80 -4.15
C ALA A 18 -3.90 -2.14 -4.39
N ILE A 19 -5.18 -2.18 -4.04
CA ILE A 19 -6.11 -3.27 -4.32
C ILE A 19 -7.22 -2.75 -5.24
N TRP A 20 -7.55 -3.53 -6.27
CA TRP A 20 -8.69 -3.32 -7.14
C TRP A 20 -9.63 -4.52 -7.03
N ASP A 21 -10.92 -4.31 -7.28
CA ASP A 21 -11.85 -5.41 -7.47
C ASP A 21 -11.74 -6.03 -8.88
N ARG A 22 -12.59 -7.02 -9.15
CA ARG A 22 -12.62 -7.76 -10.42
C ARG A 22 -13.11 -6.92 -11.61
N GLU A 23 -13.76 -5.79 -11.34
CA GLU A 23 -14.26 -4.84 -12.34
C GLU A 23 -13.22 -3.76 -12.65
N GLY A 24 -12.07 -3.78 -11.96
CA GLY A 24 -10.99 -2.81 -12.12
C GLY A 24 -11.20 -1.54 -11.29
N LYS A 25 -12.17 -1.50 -10.38
CA LYS A 25 -12.37 -0.36 -9.49
C LYS A 25 -11.36 -0.40 -8.35
N LEU A 26 -10.73 0.73 -8.10
CA LEU A 26 -9.80 0.90 -6.98
C LEU A 26 -10.56 0.84 -5.65
N LEU A 27 -10.18 -0.11 -4.79
CA LEU A 27 -10.78 -0.28 -3.46
C LEU A 27 -10.01 0.48 -2.39
N ILE A 28 -8.68 0.39 -2.41
CA ILE A 28 -7.79 1.08 -1.48
C ILE A 28 -6.40 1.27 -2.09
N GLN A 29 -5.72 2.35 -1.72
CA GLN A 29 -4.38 2.70 -2.17
C GLN A 29 -3.60 3.37 -1.04
N VAL A 30 -2.35 2.93 -0.83
CA VAL A 30 -1.38 3.59 0.05
C VAL A 30 -0.81 4.81 -0.67
N ASN A 31 -0.34 5.82 0.04
CA ASN A 31 0.38 6.91 -0.61
C ASN A 31 1.75 6.45 -1.19
N ALA A 32 2.49 7.38 -1.78
CA ALA A 32 3.75 7.11 -2.46
C ALA A 32 4.92 6.81 -1.52
N THR A 33 4.82 7.13 -0.22
CA THR A 33 5.99 7.19 0.67
C THR A 33 5.87 6.30 1.91
N GLN A 34 4.68 5.90 2.31
CA GLN A 34 4.46 5.11 3.52
C GLN A 34 4.60 3.60 3.25
N GLU A 35 5.31 2.94 4.16
CA GLU A 35 5.23 1.49 4.31
C GLU A 35 3.88 1.11 4.91
N ALA A 36 3.20 0.13 4.31
CA ALA A 36 1.91 -0.36 4.81
C ALA A 36 1.66 -1.82 4.40
N LEU A 37 0.78 -2.49 5.14
CA LEU A 37 0.22 -3.78 4.81
C LEU A 37 -1.22 -3.60 4.30
N LEU A 38 -1.49 -4.10 3.10
CA LEU A 38 -2.83 -4.18 2.53
C LEU A 38 -3.34 -5.61 2.59
N ILE A 39 -4.56 -5.79 3.07
CA ILE A 39 -5.23 -7.09 3.18
C ILE A 39 -6.54 -7.04 2.40
N LEU A 40 -6.76 -8.02 1.52
CA LEU A 40 -8.02 -8.28 0.84
C LEU A 40 -8.54 -9.64 1.29
N ASP A 41 -9.73 -9.67 1.86
CA ASP A 41 -10.51 -10.90 1.97
C ASP A 41 -11.10 -11.23 0.59
N THR A 42 -10.63 -12.31 -0.02
CA THR A 42 -11.02 -12.69 -1.38
C THR A 42 -12.41 -13.29 -1.49
N GLU A 43 -13.01 -13.72 -0.37
CA GLU A 43 -14.37 -14.25 -0.33
C GLU A 43 -15.39 -13.13 -0.19
N THR A 44 -15.11 -12.16 0.69
CA THR A 44 -16.06 -11.09 1.02
C THR A 44 -15.79 -9.76 0.30
N GLY A 45 -14.60 -9.59 -0.27
CA GLY A 45 -14.16 -8.33 -0.90
C GLY A 45 -13.80 -7.23 0.09
N LYS A 46 -13.76 -7.52 1.40
CA LYS A 46 -13.38 -6.53 2.42
C LYS A 46 -11.89 -6.20 2.34
N VAL A 47 -11.57 -4.92 2.49
CA VAL A 47 -10.19 -4.42 2.47
C VAL A 47 -9.82 -3.80 3.81
N MET A 48 -8.56 -3.97 4.20
CA MET A 48 -7.97 -3.33 5.38
C MET A 48 -6.57 -2.82 5.04
N MET A 49 -6.20 -1.69 5.64
CA MET A 49 -4.86 -1.13 5.57
C MET A 49 -4.32 -0.94 6.99
N ILE A 50 -3.08 -1.39 7.18
CA ILE A 50 -2.33 -1.17 8.40
C ILE A 50 -1.09 -0.37 8.00
N GLU A 51 -1.07 0.89 8.40
CA GLU A 51 0.09 1.76 8.22
C GLU A 51 1.16 1.39 9.24
N LYS A 52 2.43 1.46 8.86
CA LYS A 52 3.49 1.38 9.84
C LYS A 52 3.48 2.69 10.63
N ASP A 53 3.19 2.61 11.92
CA ASP A 53 3.32 3.76 12.80
C ASP A 53 4.76 4.30 12.72
N HIS A 54 4.88 5.58 12.36
CA HIS A 54 6.10 6.30 12.62
C HIS A 54 6.24 6.43 14.14
N CYS A 55 7.03 5.53 14.74
CA CYS A 55 7.60 5.80 16.05
C CYS A 55 8.45 7.07 15.88
N SER A 56 7.88 8.22 16.23
CA SER A 56 8.60 9.46 16.40
C SER A 56 9.56 9.24 17.56
N ARG A 57 10.78 8.80 17.25
CA ARG A 57 11.88 8.88 18.20
C ARG A 57 12.07 10.37 18.51
N SER A 58 11.95 10.66 19.81
CA SER A 58 12.20 11.91 20.54
C SER A 58 13.30 12.79 19.95
#